data_AF-A0A1V4TT68-F1
#
_entry.id   AF-A0A1V4TT68-F1
#
_cell.length_a   1.000
_cell.length_b   1.000
_cell.length_c   1.000
_cell.angle_alpha   90.00
_cell.angle_beta   90.00
_cell.angle_gamma   90.00
#
_symmetry.space_group_name_H-M   'P 1'
#
loop_
_entity.id
_entity.type
_entity.pdbx_description
1 polymer ?
#
loop_
_entity_poly.entity_id
_entity_poly.type
_entity_poly.pdbx_seq_one_letter_code
_entity_poly.pdbx_strand_id
1 'polypeptide(L)' 'MAPLKDELKKALSDALDKRRRDDTLEAAVGREVRRAGLQYQDYLDIMEAVRVVARKDKLDPWKAAQALLEKQ' A
#
# COMPACT_ATOMS: atom_id res chain seq x y z
N MET A 1 -4.68 3.15 -14.41
CA MET A 1 -5.12 2.91 -13.02
C MET A 1 -5.85 4.13 -12.55
N ALA A 2 -7.04 3.98 -11.98
CA ALA A 2 -7.68 5.08 -11.26
C ALA A 2 -6.81 5.45 -10.03
N PRO A 3 -6.78 6.72 -9.62
CA PRO A 3 -6.13 7.10 -8.37
C PRO A 3 -6.78 6.35 -7.20
N LEU A 4 -5.96 5.93 -6.24
CA LEU A 4 -6.41 5.37 -4.98
C LEU A 4 -7.29 6.39 -4.27
N LYS A 5 -8.38 5.92 -3.66
CA LYS A 5 -9.19 6.75 -2.77
C LYS A 5 -8.32 7.25 -1.60
N ASP A 6 -8.63 8.42 -1.06
CA ASP A 6 -7.81 9.05 -0.01
C ASP A 6 -7.64 8.18 1.24
N GLU A 7 -8.68 7.42 1.61
CA GLU A 7 -8.63 6.47 2.72
C GLU A 7 -7.61 5.34 2.49
N LEU A 8 -7.48 4.87 1.25
CA LEU A 8 -6.51 3.85 0.86
C LEU A 8 -5.08 4.39 0.85
N LYS A 9 -4.91 5.62 0.35
CA LYS A 9 -3.62 6.34 0.41
C LYS A 9 -3.16 6.48 1.86
N LYS A 10 -4.06 6.88 2.76
CA LYS A 10 -3.77 7.01 4.18
C LYS A 10 -3.36 5.68 4.80
N ALA A 11 -4.11 4.60 4.54
CA ALA A 11 -3.77 3.28 5.06
C ALA A 11 -2.40 2.78 4.55
N LEU A 12 -2.07 3.05 3.28
CA LEU A 12 -0.76 2.72 2.71
C LEU A 12 0.38 3.57 3.32
N SER A 13 0.15 4.87 3.52
CA SER A 13 1.11 5.76 4.18
C SER A 13 1.38 5.32 5.61
N ASP A 14 0.32 5.09 6.38
CA ASP A 14 0.41 4.58 7.76
C ASP A 14 1.18 3.25 7.82
N ALA A 15 1.01 2.38 6.82
CA ALA A 15 1.73 1.12 6.74
C ALA A 15 3.23 1.30 6.47
N LEU A 16 3.62 2.32 5.68
CA LEU A 16 5.03 2.66 5.45
C LEU A 16 5.66 3.26 6.71
N ASP A 17 4.95 4.15 7.40
CA ASP A 17 5.45 4.88 8.57
C ASP A 17 5.57 3.97 9.81
N LYS A 18 4.61 3.06 10.00
CA LYS A 18 4.50 2.21 11.20
C LYS A 18 5.02 0.78 10.98
N ARG A 19 5.68 0.50 9.85
CA ARG A 19 6.19 -0.84 9.56
C ARG A 19 7.20 -1.29 10.61
N ARG A 20 7.13 -2.57 10.96
CA ARG A 20 8.16 -3.21 11.79
C ARG A 20 9.34 -3.63 10.93
N ARG A 21 10.50 -3.84 11.54
CA ARG A 21 11.75 -4.18 10.85
C ARG A 21 11.63 -5.42 9.95
N ASP A 22 10.91 -6.44 10.41
CA ASP A 22 10.75 -7.73 9.73
C ASP A 22 9.34 -7.92 9.14
N ASP A 23 8.56 -6.85 9.00
CA ASP A 23 7.25 -6.93 8.34
C ASP A 23 7.42 -7.13 6.83
N THR A 24 6.47 -7.86 6.23
CA THR A 24 6.21 -7.75 4.80
C THR A 24 5.27 -6.57 4.54
N LEU A 25 5.29 -6.05 3.31
CA LEU A 25 4.38 -4.97 2.93
C LEU A 25 2.92 -5.43 3.11
N GLU A 26 2.60 -6.65 2.68
CA GLU A 26 1.27 -7.25 2.82
C GLU A 26 0.80 -7.24 4.28
N ALA A 27 1.66 -7.63 5.22
CA ALA A 27 1.34 -7.68 6.63
C ALA A 27 1.13 -6.27 7.21
N ALA A 28 1.98 -5.31 6.83
CA ALA A 28 1.85 -3.93 7.28
C ALA A 28 0.56 -3.27 6.75
N VAL A 29 0.30 -3.38 5.44
CA VAL A 29 -0.92 -2.82 4.81
C VAL A 29 -2.16 -3.49 5.37
N GLY A 30 -2.19 -4.82 5.49
CA GLY A 30 -3.33 -5.54 6.05
C GLY A 30 -3.66 -5.13 7.50
N ARG A 31 -2.64 -4.76 8.28
CA ARG A 31 -2.81 -4.27 9.66
C ARG A 31 -3.46 -2.89 9.69
N GLU A 32 -2.99 -1.96 8.87
CA GLU A 32 -3.52 -0.59 8.85
C GLU A 32 -4.90 -0.52 8.20
N VAL A 33 -5.17 -1.31 7.16
CA VAL A 33 -6.52 -1.46 6.58
C VAL A 33 -7.52 -1.90 7.65
N ARG A 34 -7.18 -2.92 8.45
CA ARG A 34 -8.04 -3.39 9.55
C ARG A 34 -8.22 -2.33 10.63
N ARG A 35 -7.16 -1.59 10.99
CA ARG A 35 -7.22 -0.50 11.98
C ARG A 35 -8.10 0.66 11.52
N ALA A 36 -8.12 0.94 10.22
CA ALA A 36 -8.95 1.99 9.63
C ALA A 36 -10.41 1.56 9.42
N GLY A 37 -10.79 0.31 9.73
CA GLY A 37 -12.14 -0.20 9.52
C GLY A 37 -12.48 -0.47 8.05
N LEU A 38 -11.47 -0.53 7.18
CA LEU A 38 -11.62 -0.76 5.75
C LEU A 38 -11.85 -2.25 5.44
N GLN A 39 -12.37 -2.52 4.25
CA GLN A 39 -12.75 -3.86 3.82
C GLN A 39 -11.56 -4.64 3.24
N TYR A 40 -11.73 -5.95 3.08
CA TYR A 40 -10.71 -6.77 2.43
C TYR A 40 -10.48 -6.36 0.97
N GLN A 41 -11.52 -5.87 0.28
CA GLN A 41 -11.38 -5.35 -1.09
C GLN A 41 -10.43 -4.15 -1.14
N ASP A 42 -10.50 -3.25 -0.16
CA ASP A 42 -9.61 -2.09 -0.07
C ASP A 42 -8.14 -2.49 0.07
N TYR A 43 -7.85 -3.56 0.82
CA TYR A 43 -6.51 -4.16 0.87
C TYR A 43 -6.06 -4.68 -0.50
N LEU A 44 -6.93 -5.39 -1.23
CA LEU A 44 -6.62 -5.92 -2.55
C LEU A 44 -6.33 -4.79 -3.54
N ASP A 45 -7.13 -3.73 -3.51
CA ASP A 45 -6.97 -2.56 -4.39
C ASP A 45 -5.62 -1.87 -4.14
N ILE A 46 -5.21 -1.70 -2.88
CA ILE A 46 -3.88 -1.17 -2.52
C ILE A 46 -2.78 -2.08 -3.07
N MET A 47 -2.85 -3.38 -2.79
CA MET A 47 -1.81 -4.33 -3.18
C MET A 47 -1.70 -4.49 -4.70
N GLU A 48 -2.81 -4.44 -5.42
CA GLU A 48 -2.81 -4.43 -6.89
C GLU A 48 -2.12 -3.18 -7.43
N ALA A 49 -2.47 -2.00 -6.92
CA ALA A 49 -1.85 -0.75 -7.33
C ALA A 49 -0.33 -0.76 -7.09
N VAL A 50 0.11 -1.27 -5.93
CA VAL A 50 1.55 -1.43 -5.63
C VAL A 50 2.20 -2.41 -6.61
N ARG A 51 1.57 -3.56 -6.87
CA ARG A 51 2.13 -4.58 -7.80
C ARG A 51 2.28 -4.04 -9.22
N VAL A 52 1.33 -3.23 -9.69
CA VAL A 52 1.43 -2.59 -11.01
C VAL A 52 2.65 -1.66 -11.06
N VAL A 53 2.86 -0.83 -10.04
CA VAL A 53 4.04 0.04 -9.95
C VAL A 53 5.33 -0.78 -9.86
N ALA A 54 5.37 -1.80 -8.99
CA ALA A 54 6.52 -2.68 -8.81
C ALA A 54 6.94 -3.35 -10.12
N ARG A 55 5.97 -3.88 -10.89
CA ARG A 55 6.23 -4.51 -12.19
C ARG A 55 6.68 -3.51 -13.25
N LYS A 56 6.01 -2.36 -13.34
CA LYS A 56 6.30 -1.32 -14.33
C LYS A 56 7.69 -0.75 -14.14
N ASP A 57 8.05 -0.45 -12.89
CA ASP A 57 9.28 0.28 -12.56
C ASP A 57 10.41 -0.64 -12.04
N LYS A 58 10.16 -1.97 -11.99
CA LYS A 58 11.10 -2.99 -11.46
C LYS A 58 11.60 -2.68 -10.05
N LEU A 59 10.68 -2.22 -9.20
CA LEU A 59 10.95 -1.85 -7.82
C LEU A 59 10.62 -3.01 -6.87
N ASP A 60 11.32 -3.07 -5.75
CA ASP A 60 10.88 -3.89 -4.63
C ASP A 60 9.54 -3.37 -4.07
N PRO A 61 8.74 -4.20 -3.37
CA PRO A 61 7.40 -3.82 -2.93
C PRO A 61 7.36 -2.53 -2.10
N TRP A 62 8.37 -2.29 -1.25
CA TRP A 62 8.41 -1.12 -0.39
C TRP A 62 8.67 0.16 -1.19
N LYS A 63 9.63 0.13 -2.11
CA LYS A 63 9.87 1.27 -3.01
C LYS A 63 8.70 1.51 -3.95
N ALA A 64 8.04 0.46 -4.42
CA ALA A 64 6.85 0.58 -5.25
C ALA A 64 5.69 1.25 -4.50
N ALA A 65 5.48 0.88 -3.23
CA ALA A 65 4.48 1.52 -2.36
C ALA A 65 4.77 3.01 -2.12
N GLN A 66 6.03 3.36 -1.87
CA GLN A 66 6.45 4.75 -1.74
C GLN A 66 6.24 5.54 -3.04
N ALA A 67 6.72 4.99 -4.17
CA ALA A 67 6.56 5.61 -5.48
C ALA A 67 5.08 5.76 -5.88
N LEU A 68 4.21 4.85 -5.44
CA LEU A 68 2.77 4.93 -5.67
C LEU A 68 2.13 6.12 -4.94
N LEU A 69 2.61 6.47 -3.74
CA LEU A 69 2.14 7.64 -3.01
C LEU A 69 2.68 8.95 -3.60
N GLU A 70 3.92 8.96 -4.07
CA GLU A 70 4.55 10.15 -4.68
C GLU A 70 3.97 10.51 -6.07
N LYS A 71 3.40 9.52 -6.79
CA LYS A 71 2.83 9.69 -8.14
C LYS A 71 1.36 10.12 -8.15
N GLN A 72 0.74 10.32 -6.99
CA GLN A 72 -0.71 10.55 -6.82
C GLN A 72 -1.04 11.77 -5.96
#